data_AF-A0A6I3SNI2-F1
#
_entry.id   AF-A0A6I3SNI2-F1
#
_cell.length_a   1.000
_cell.length_b   1.000
_cell.length_c   1.000
_cell.angle_alpha   90.00
_cell.angle_beta   90.00
_cell.angle_gamma   90.00
#
_symmetry.space_group_name_H-M   'P 1'
#
loop_
_entity.id
_entity.type
_entity.pdbx_description
1 polymer ?
#
loop_
_entity_poly.entity_id
_entity_poly.type
_entity_poly.pdbx_seq_one_letter_code
_entity_poly.pdbx_strand_id
1 'polypeptide(L)' 'MHDYGLFSGLVGSVMGLLGIVIAIVPFWKIFSKAGFSPWYSLLLIIPIVNIIILFFLAFADWPALKQQKQPYEFGPQ' A
#
# COMPACT_ATOMS: atom_id res chain seq x y z
N MET A 1 17.16 -13.92 36.22
CA MET A 1 17.61 -13.79 34.82
C MET A 1 16.64 -14.33 33.77
N HIS A 2 15.38 -14.64 34.12
CA HIS A 2 14.45 -15.36 33.23
C HIS A 2 13.40 -14.49 32.52
N ASP A 3 13.13 -13.27 32.97
CA ASP A 3 12.01 -12.47 32.44
C ASP A 3 12.36 -11.64 31.21
N TYR A 4 13.65 -11.40 30.96
CA TYR A 4 14.11 -10.55 29.85
C TYR A 4 13.93 -11.21 28.48
N GLY A 5 13.91 -12.55 28.42
CA GLY A 5 13.72 -13.30 27.18
C GLY A 5 12.28 -13.21 26.65
N LEU A 6 11.29 -13.19 27.56
CA LEU A 6 9.88 -13.05 27.20
C LEU A 6 9.58 -11.59 26.81
N PHE A 7 10.14 -10.64 27.55
CA PHE A 7 10.05 -9.21 27.21
C PHE A 7 10.75 -8.88 25.89
N SER A 8 11.96 -9.36 25.64
CA SER A 8 12.69 -9.11 24.38
C SER A 8 12.01 -9.80 23.19
N GLY A 9 11.46 -11.01 23.37
CA GLY A 9 10.68 -11.71 22.35
C GLY A 9 9.38 -11.00 21.98
N LEU A 10 8.65 -10.48 22.98
CA LEU A 10 7.44 -9.66 22.75
C LEU A 10 7.78 -8.36 22.03
N VAL A 11 8.82 -7.65 22.46
CA VAL A 11 9.26 -6.41 21.82
C VAL A 11 9.66 -6.65 20.37
N GLY A 12 10.42 -7.72 20.08
CA GLY A 12 10.79 -8.09 18.71
C GLY A 12 9.60 -8.43 17.83
N SER A 13 8.63 -9.18 18.36
CA SER A 13 7.41 -9.55 17.62
C SER A 13 6.53 -8.34 17.31
N VAL A 14 6.37 -7.42 18.28
CA VAL A 14 5.61 -6.17 18.09
C VAL A 14 6.29 -5.26 17.08
N MET A 15 7.62 -5.10 17.16
CA MET A 15 8.39 -4.32 16.18
C MET A 15 8.29 -4.90 14.76
N GLY A 16 8.35 -6.24 14.61
CA GLY A 16 8.17 -6.91 13.33
C GLY A 16 6.78 -6.68 12.73
N LEU A 17 5.72 -6.83 13.53
CA LEU A 17 4.35 -6.55 13.10
C LEU A 17 4.15 -5.07 12.73
N LEU A 18 4.72 -4.13 13.51
CA LEU A 18 4.69 -2.71 13.18
C LEU A 18 5.38 -2.43 11.83
N GLY A 19 6.54 -3.04 11.57
CA GLY A 19 7.23 -2.92 10.30
C GLY A 19 6.38 -3.38 9.11
N ILE A 20 5.68 -4.50 9.27
CA ILE A 20 4.76 -5.02 8.24
C ILE A 20 3.58 -4.06 8.02
N VAL A 21 2.98 -3.53 9.08
CA VAL A 21 1.86 -2.58 8.96
C VAL A 21 2.32 -1.28 8.29
N ILE A 22 3.47 -0.74 8.68
CA ILE A 22 4.07 0.45 8.08
C ILE A 22 4.39 0.24 6.60
N ALA A 23 4.73 -0.99 6.20
CA ALA A 23 4.91 -1.34 4.80
C ALA A 23 3.55 -1.46 4.07
N ILE A 24 2.54 -2.15 4.61
CA ILE A 24 1.30 -2.45 3.88
C ILE A 24 0.39 -1.22 3.73
N VAL A 25 0.23 -0.43 4.79
CA VAL A 25 -0.68 0.72 4.84
C VAL A 25 -0.45 1.75 3.73
N PRO A 26 0.78 2.24 3.47
CA PRO A 26 1.01 3.22 2.41
C PRO A 26 0.68 2.64 1.03
N PHE A 27 1.03 1.39 0.74
CA PHE A 27 0.69 0.79 -0.55
C PHE A 27 -0.82 0.62 -0.72
N TRP A 28 -1.55 0.23 0.33
CA TRP A 28 -3.01 0.18 0.30
C TRP A 28 -3.60 1.57 -0.04
N LYS A 29 -3.10 2.63 0.62
CA LYS A 29 -3.50 4.01 0.31
C LYS A 29 -3.18 4.41 -1.13
N ILE A 30 -2.02 3.99 -1.65
CA ILE A 30 -1.62 4.34 -3.02
C ILE A 30 -2.50 3.62 -4.04
N PHE A 31 -2.75 2.32 -3.91
CA PHE A 31 -3.63 1.59 -4.82
C PHE A 31 -5.04 2.19 -4.88
N SER A 32 -5.59 2.55 -3.72
CA SER A 32 -6.88 3.23 -3.64
C SER A 32 -6.87 4.61 -4.32
N LYS A 33 -5.76 5.37 -4.22
CA LYS A 33 -5.61 6.67 -4.88
C LYS A 33 -5.34 6.58 -6.37
N ALA A 34 -4.63 5.55 -6.82
CA ALA A 34 -4.37 5.31 -8.23
C ALA A 34 -5.65 4.84 -8.96
N GLY A 35 -6.67 4.36 -8.22
CA GLY A 35 -7.91 3.83 -8.77
C GLY A 35 -7.85 2.33 -9.06
N PHE A 36 -6.88 1.63 -8.46
CA PHE A 36 -6.76 0.18 -8.51
C PHE A 36 -7.45 -0.49 -7.32
N SER A 37 -7.77 -1.76 -7.46
CA SER A 37 -8.36 -2.55 -6.39
C SER A 37 -7.39 -2.69 -5.21
N PRO A 38 -7.78 -2.31 -3.97
CA PRO A 38 -6.91 -2.40 -2.80
C PRO A 38 -6.47 -3.82 -2.44
N TRP A 39 -7.13 -4.85 -2.98
CA TRP A 39 -6.79 -6.26 -2.79
C TRP A 39 -5.36 -6.60 -3.28
N TYR A 40 -4.79 -5.82 -4.19
CA TYR A 40 -3.37 -5.98 -4.60
C TYR A 40 -2.38 -5.75 -3.45
N SER A 41 -2.78 -5.09 -2.36
CA SER A 41 -1.94 -4.95 -1.17
C SER A 41 -1.66 -6.28 -0.45
N LEU A 42 -2.46 -7.33 -0.65
CA LEU A 42 -2.21 -8.66 -0.07
C LEU A 42 -0.98 -9.34 -0.69
N LEU A 43 -0.65 -9.01 -1.94
CA LEU A 43 0.54 -9.52 -2.63
C LEU A 43 1.84 -8.98 -1.99
N LEU A 44 1.75 -7.94 -1.16
CA LEU A 44 2.89 -7.32 -0.50
C LEU A 44 3.56 -8.21 0.56
N ILE A 45 2.92 -9.33 0.91
CA ILE A 45 3.49 -10.37 1.79
C ILE A 45 4.78 -10.95 1.19
N ILE A 46 4.92 -10.93 -0.14
CA ILE A 46 6.10 -11.47 -0.83
C ILE A 46 7.10 -10.33 -1.12
N PRO A 47 8.35 -10.39 -0.61
CA PRO A 47 9.33 -9.30 -0.74
C PRO A 47 9.63 -8.91 -2.19
N ILE A 48 9.70 -9.90 -3.09
CA ILE A 48 9.97 -9.68 -4.51
C ILE A 48 8.79 -8.95 -5.18
N VAL A 49 7.57 -9.27 -4.78
CA VAL A 49 6.36 -8.65 -5.35
C VAL A 49 6.26 -7.18 -4.94
N ASN A 50 6.77 -6.79 -3.76
CA ASN A 50 6.87 -5.37 -3.39
C ASN A 50 7.67 -4.56 -4.41
N ILE A 51 8.79 -5.09 -4.88
CA ILE A 51 9.64 -4.42 -5.87
C ILE A 51 8.90 -4.32 -7.21
N ILE A 52 8.31 -5.42 -7.68
CA ILE A 52 7.53 -5.43 -8.92
C ILE A 52 6.36 -4.45 -8.86
N ILE A 53 5.65 -4.37 -7.73
CA ILE A 53 4.54 -3.44 -7.50
C ILE A 53 5.02 -1.99 -7.55
N LEU A 54 6.18 -1.68 -6.97
CA LEU A 54 6.75 -0.32 -7.05
C LEU A 54 7.02 0.08 -8.51
N PHE A 55 7.63 -0.81 -9.29
CA PHE A 55 7.85 -0.59 -10.72
C PHE A 55 6.53 -0.46 -11.48
N PHE A 56 5.59 -1.37 -11.26
CA PHE A 56 4.27 -1.32 -11.88
C PHE A 56 3.58 0.01 -11.58
N LEU A 57 3.51 0.42 -10.32
CA LEU A 57 2.85 1.66 -9.91
C LEU A 57 3.53 2.91 -10.49
N ALA A 58 4.86 2.91 -10.64
CA ALA A 58 5.61 4.00 -11.23
C ALA A 58 5.36 4.17 -12.74
N PHE A 59 5.11 3.07 -13.45
CA PHE A 59 4.91 3.07 -14.91
C PHE A 59 3.44 2.89 -15.34
N ALA A 60 2.56 2.46 -14.45
CA ALA A 60 1.16 2.24 -14.75
C ALA A 60 0.41 3.57 -14.89
N ASP A 61 -0.51 3.63 -15.84
CA ASP A 61 -1.49 4.70 -15.93
C ASP A 61 -2.41 4.66 -14.70
N TRP A 62 -2.54 5.76 -13.98
CA TRP A 62 -3.42 5.85 -12.81
C TRP A 62 -4.85 6.21 -13.27
N PRO A 63 -5.81 5.26 -13.28
CA PRO A 63 -7.17 5.52 -13.75
C PRO A 63 -7.88 6.65 -12.98
N ALA A 64 -7.57 6.86 -11.70
CA ALA A 64 -8.15 7.93 -10.90
C ALA A 64 -7.84 9.34 -11.45
N LEU A 65 -6.69 9.54 -12.12
CA LEU A 65 -6.35 10.82 -12.74
C LEU A 65 -7.17 11.09 -14.01
N LYS A 66 -7.62 10.02 -14.70
CA LYS A 66 -8.44 10.15 -15.92
C LYS A 66 -9.87 10.58 -15.62
N GLN A 67 -10.43 10.18 -14.47
CA GLN A 67 -11.77 10.57 -14.02
C GLN A 67 -11.87 12.05 -13.63
N GLN A 68 -10.77 12.66 -13.16
CA GLN A 68 -10.77 14.06 -12.74
C GLN A 68 -10.79 15.06 -13.91
N LYS A 69 -10.55 14.58 -15.14
CA LYS A 69 -10.45 15.40 -16.35
C LYS A 69 -11.76 15.56 -17.12
N GLN A 70 -12.90 15.20 -16.55
CA GLN A 70 -14.23 15.54 -17.07
C GLN A 70 -14.87 16.70 -16.28
N PRO A 71 -14.34 17.94 -16.35
CA PRO A 71 -15.12 19.11 -15.94
C PRO A 71 -16.17 19.38 -17.02
N TYR A 72 -17.44 19.14 -16.71
CA TYR A 72 -18.63 19.66 -17.40
C TYR A 72 -18.39 20.08 -18.87
N GLU A 73 -18.57 19.15 -19.81
CA GLU A 73 -18.96 19.55 -21.16
C GLU A 73 -20.27 20.33 -21.03
N PHE A 74 -20.20 21.61 -21.39
CA PHE A 74 -21.26 22.61 -21.37
C PHE A 74 -22.66 22.00 -21.60
N GLY A 75 -23.55 22.14 -20.61
CA GLY A 75 -24.99 22.14 -20.90
C GLY A 75 -25.30 23.30 -21.86
N PRO A 76 -26.26 23.13 -22.80
CA PRO A 76 -26.53 24.13 -23.84
C PRO A 76 -26.90 25.50 -23.25
N GLN A 77 -26.38 26.56 -23.90
CA GLN A 77 -26.56 27.99 -23.58
C GLN A 77 -28.03 28.40 -23.59
#